data_AF-A0A7Z9ZJE3-F1
#
_entry.id   AF-A0A7Z9ZJE3-F1
#
_cell.length_a   1.000
_cell.length_b   1.000
_cell.length_c   1.000
_cell.angle_alpha   90.00
_cell.angle_beta   90.00
_cell.angle_gamma   90.00
#
_symmetry.space_group_name_H-M   'P 1'
#
loop_
_entity.id
_entity.type
_entity.pdbx_description
1 polymer ?
#
loop_
_entity_poly.entity_id
_entity_poly.type
_entity_poly.pdbx_seq_one_letter_code
_entity_poly.pdbx_strand_id
1 'polypeptide(L)' 'MRTGRGRGQAVGQAGPPVAGAATPPAKRPGRNDPCWCGSGKKYKHCHMREDMAAERTSVVYTRPPRTPRRRRRR' A
#
# COMPACT_ATOMS: atom_id res chain seq x y z
N MET A 1 11.57 17.49 41.85
CA MET A 1 10.74 18.36 40.99
C MET A 1 11.10 18.16 39.52
N ARG A 2 10.22 17.60 38.69
CA ARG A 2 10.34 17.58 37.22
C ARG A 2 9.03 18.13 36.67
N THR A 3 9.09 19.36 36.17
CA THR A 3 7.96 20.13 35.64
C THR A 3 7.30 19.40 34.47
N GLY A 4 5.97 19.43 34.47
CA GLY A 4 5.12 18.72 33.52
C GLY A 4 5.36 19.15 32.07
N ARG A 5 5.40 18.17 31.18
CA ARG A 5 5.35 18.40 29.73
C ARG A 5 4.00 17.94 29.20
N GLY A 6 2.98 18.76 29.46
CA GLY A 6 1.69 18.64 28.81
C GLY A 6 1.84 18.85 27.30
N ARG A 7 1.45 17.85 26.51
CA ARG A 7 1.22 18.00 25.07
C ARG A 7 -0.26 17.75 24.80
N GLY A 8 -1.07 18.76 25.14
CA GLY A 8 -2.37 18.95 24.51
C GLY A 8 -2.16 19.54 23.12
N GLN A 9 -2.74 18.89 22.10
CA GLN A 9 -3.73 19.49 21.21
C GLN A 9 -4.11 18.50 20.10
N ALA A 10 -5.36 18.06 20.18
CA ALA A 10 -6.11 17.47 19.09
C ALA A 10 -6.36 18.56 18.04
N VAL A 11 -5.99 18.29 16.78
CA VAL A 11 -6.58 18.99 15.64
C VAL A 11 -7.33 17.96 14.81
N GLY A 12 -8.64 17.97 14.98
CA GLY A 12 -9.56 17.40 14.01
C GLY A 12 -9.54 18.30 12.78
N GLN A 13 -9.14 17.73 11.65
CA GLN A 13 -9.50 18.26 10.33
C GLN A 13 -10.13 17.10 9.57
N ALA A 14 -11.45 16.97 9.75
CA ALA A 14 -12.30 16.19 8.88
C ALA A 14 -12.42 16.97 7.56
N GLY A 15 -11.53 16.67 6.62
CA GLY A 15 -11.73 17.01 5.21
C GLY A 15 -12.91 16.20 4.65
N PRO A 16 -13.64 16.73 3.65
CA PRO A 16 -14.88 16.13 3.17
C PRO A 16 -14.65 14.69 2.66
N PRO A 17 -15.56 13.74 2.93
CA PRO A 17 -15.56 12.46 2.24
C PRO A 17 -15.96 12.72 0.79
N VAL A 18 -14.97 12.87 -0.09
CA VAL A 18 -15.23 12.87 -1.53
C VAL A 18 -15.72 11.47 -1.91
N ALA A 19 -17.05 11.33 -1.94
CA ALA A 19 -17.74 10.26 -2.62
C ALA A 19 -17.40 10.35 -4.11
N GLY A 20 -16.79 9.29 -4.64
CA GLY A 20 -16.43 9.25 -6.05
C GLY A 20 -15.88 7.89 -6.44
N ALA A 21 -16.79 6.93 -6.61
CA ALA A 21 -16.71 5.73 -7.44
C ALA A 21 -15.43 4.86 -7.35
N ALA A 22 -15.65 3.60 -6.97
CA ALA A 22 -14.70 2.50 -6.81
C ALA A 22 -13.96 2.09 -8.11
N THR A 23 -13.17 3.00 -8.68
CA THR A 23 -12.15 2.72 -9.69
C THR A 23 -10.79 2.86 -9.02
N PRO A 24 -9.84 1.92 -9.20
CA PRO A 24 -8.50 2.10 -8.66
C PRO A 24 -7.93 3.43 -9.19
N PRO A 25 -7.49 4.34 -8.31
CA PRO A 25 -7.01 5.64 -8.74
C PRO A 25 -5.75 5.46 -9.58
N ALA A 26 -5.61 6.24 -10.65
CA ALA A 26 -4.41 6.24 -11.49
C ALA A 26 -3.11 6.57 -10.70
N LYS A 27 -3.25 7.16 -9.50
CA LYS A 27 -2.17 7.41 -8.54
C LYS A 27 -2.46 6.66 -7.25
N ARG A 28 -1.52 5.80 -6.82
CA ARG A 28 -1.62 5.04 -5.55
C ARG A 28 -1.73 6.04 -4.39
N PRO A 29 -2.70 5.89 -3.48
CA PRO A 29 -2.84 6.79 -2.34
C PRO A 29 -1.61 6.73 -1.44
N GLY A 30 -1.34 7.83 -0.72
CA GLY A 30 -0.25 7.89 0.23
C GLY A 30 -0.44 6.89 1.37
N ARG A 31 0.65 6.54 2.06
CA ARG A 31 0.67 5.46 3.06
C ARG A 31 -0.32 5.67 4.21
N ASN A 32 -0.64 6.91 4.54
CA ASN A 32 -1.57 7.26 5.63
C ASN A 32 -2.97 7.65 5.15
N ASP A 33 -3.19 7.79 3.85
CA ASP A 33 -4.48 8.16 3.26
C ASP A 33 -5.52 7.04 3.41
N PRO A 34 -6.83 7.37 3.36
CA PRO A 34 -7.88 6.37 3.31
C PRO A 34 -7.69 5.46 2.08
N CYS A 35 -7.95 4.17 2.27
CA CYS A 35 -7.81 3.20 1.21
C CYS A 35 -8.83 3.43 0.10
N TRP A 36 -8.39 3.34 -1.15
CA TRP A 36 -9.21 3.54 -2.35
C TRP A 36 -10.35 2.52 -2.50
N CYS A 37 -10.31 1.39 -1.79
CA CYS A 37 -11.38 0.39 -1.81
C CYS A 37 -12.63 0.76 -1.02
N GLY A 38 -12.67 1.94 -0.39
CA GLY A 38 -13.82 2.38 0.41
C GLY A 38 -13.94 1.71 1.77
N SER A 39 -12.94 0.92 2.21
CA SER A 39 -12.97 0.22 3.51
C SER A 39 -12.84 1.16 4.73
N GLY A 40 -12.57 2.46 4.55
CA GLY A 40 -12.34 3.42 5.65
C GLY A 40 -11.04 3.20 6.43
N LYS A 41 -10.25 2.16 6.10
CA LYS A 41 -8.95 1.86 6.69
C LYS A 41 -7.85 2.65 5.97
N LYS A 42 -6.75 2.97 6.67
CA LYS A 42 -5.55 3.57 6.04
C LYS A 42 -4.98 2.61 4.98
N TYR A 43 -4.52 3.13 3.84
CA TYR A 43 -3.98 2.34 2.73
C TYR A 43 -2.91 1.33 3.18
N LYS A 44 -2.01 1.73 4.09
CA LYS A 44 -0.97 0.84 4.66
C LYS A 44 -1.47 -0.44 5.33
N HIS A 45 -2.69 -0.44 5.84
CA HIS A 45 -3.27 -1.60 6.55
C HIS A 45 -4.22 -2.43 5.68
N CYS A 46 -4.67 -1.87 4.55
CA CYS A 46 -5.53 -2.52 3.58
C CYS A 46 -4.67 -3.00 2.39
N HIS A 47 -4.81 -2.39 1.22
CA HIS A 47 -4.19 -2.87 -0.02
C HIS A 47 -2.68 -2.69 -0.14
N MET A 48 -1.99 -1.94 0.73
CA MET A 48 -0.53 -1.76 0.58
C MET A 48 0.25 -3.10 0.59
N ARG A 49 -0.19 -4.08 1.39
CA ARG A 49 0.43 -5.41 1.43
C ARG A 49 0.16 -6.21 0.16
N GLU A 50 -1.07 -6.14 -0.33
CA GLU A 50 -1.47 -6.82 -1.56
C GLU A 50 -0.79 -6.22 -2.78
N ASP A 51 -0.62 -4.90 -2.82
CA ASP A 51 0.06 -4.19 -3.89
C ASP A 51 1.57 -4.52 -3.91
N MET A 52 2.22 -4.54 -2.74
CA MET A 52 3.60 -5.05 -2.62
C MET A 52 3.73 -6.52 -3.04
N ALA A 53 2.75 -7.36 -2.70
CA ALA A 53 2.73 -8.75 -3.11
C ALA A 53 2.47 -8.90 -4.62
N ALA A 54 1.59 -8.06 -5.19
CA ALA A 54 1.25 -8.00 -6.60
C ALA A 54 2.45 -7.55 -7.44
N GLU A 55 3.19 -6.53 -6.99
CA GLU A 55 4.46 -6.12 -7.62
C GLU A 55 5.46 -7.26 -7.58
N ARG A 56 5.64 -7.91 -6.42
CA ARG A 56 6.59 -9.02 -6.27
C ARG A 56 6.23 -10.22 -7.15
N THR A 57 4.96 -10.59 -7.26
CA THR A 57 4.52 -11.70 -8.13
C THR A 57 4.61 -11.31 -9.61
N SER A 58 4.28 -10.06 -9.97
CA SER A 58 4.35 -9.60 -11.36
C SER A 58 5.78 -9.68 -11.91
N VAL A 59 6.81 -9.42 -11.09
CA VAL A 59 8.22 -9.57 -11.46
C VAL A 59 8.59 -11.04 -11.67
N VAL A 60 8.06 -11.94 -10.84
CA VAL A 60 8.29 -13.39 -11.00
C VAL A 60 7.62 -13.92 -12.26
N TYR A 61 6.42 -13.45 -12.58
CA TYR A 61 5.69 -13.87 -13.79
C TYR A 61 6.27 -13.25 -15.06
N THR A 62 6.65 -11.96 -15.01
CA THR A 62 7.30 -11.25 -16.13
C THR A 62 8.67 -11.82 -16.45
N ARG A 63 9.43 -12.27 -15.44
CA ARG A 63 10.78 -12.78 -15.67
C ARG A 63 10.71 -14.28 -15.93
N PRO A 64 10.92 -14.75 -17.17
CA PRO A 64 10.84 -16.18 -17.47
C PRO A 64 11.82 -16.94 -16.57
N PRO A 65 11.41 -18.10 -16.02
CA PRO A 65 12.29 -18.90 -15.19
C PRO A 65 13.55 -19.24 -15.97
N ARG A 66 14.72 -19.01 -15.37
CA ARG A 66 15.99 -19.46 -15.94
C ARG A 66 15.99 -20.98 -15.93
N THR A 67 15.54 -21.59 -17.02
CA THR A 67 15.57 -23.03 -17.16
C THR A 67 17.03 -23.48 -17.04
N PRO A 68 17.33 -24.50 -16.21
CA PRO A 68 18.67 -25.04 -16.15
C PRO A 68 19.00 -25.58 -17.55
N ARG A 69 20.00 -24.99 -18.21
CA ARG A 69 20.48 -25.46 -19.52
C ARG A 69 20.84 -26.93 -19.35
N ARG A 70 20.02 -27.81 -19.94
CA ARG A 70 20.21 -29.26 -19.89
C ARG A 70 21.64 -29.54 -20.36
N ARG A 71 22.50 -30.00 -19.45
CA ARG A 71 23.89 -30.35 -19.79
C ARG A 71 23.82 -31.42 -20.86
N ARG A 72 24.24 -31.07 -22.07
CA ARG A 72 24.35 -32.04 -23.18
C ARG A 72 25.32 -33.11 -22.71
N ARG A 73 24.80 -34.32 -22.49
CA ARG A 73 25.63 -35.49 -22.20
C ARG A 73 26.40 -35.78 -23.49
N ARG A 74 27.74 -35.75 -23.38
CA ARG A 74 28.65 -36.18 -24.45
C ARG A 74 28.58 -37.70 -24.58
#